data_AF-A0A2G1V9Z7-F1
#
_entry.id   AF-A0A2G1V9Z7-F1
#
_cell.length_a   1.000
_cell.length_b   1.000
_cell.length_c   1.000
_cell.angle_alpha   90.00
_cell.angle_beta   90.00
_cell.angle_gamma   90.00
#
_symmetry.space_group_name_H-M   'P 1'
#
loop_
_entity.id
_entity.type
_entity.pdbx_description
1 polymer ?
#
loop_
_entity_poly.entity_id
_entity_poly.type
_entity_poly.pdbx_seq_one_letter_code
_entity_poly.pdbx_strand_id
1 'polypeptide(L)'
;MKDIGSRIEKIEALLADSSVSSLTYAALESRFTIELICYERLMTAYGYTSYSDLRKWQPKDVVQQVVQEANELAATSLKFSISATPVDPNKPPQSVTDYENFEYVEVGTQIGFDVKEIGKLWNSLSGAALHVQTPKSKDSDLSVYGDPVKIRTKVDKALDLFRKVAEGNLLTSSPGPEISYKCDGCGATIKRKQNLVCNGMVASCSSEACKESYVLTISESGVEFGRRQKLFPCDGCGKTIVLPAKLAEGLRLDQILTAECEDCGEKAEIVLRPCKVVRSKKT
;
A
#
# COMPACT_ATOMS: atom_id res chain seq x y z
N MET A 1 -15.73 -4.21 -5.14
CA MET A 1 -14.73 -5.00 -5.88
C MET A 1 -14.91 -4.67 -7.35
N LYS A 2 -13.85 -4.43 -8.13
CA LYS A 2 -14.03 -4.27 -9.58
C LYS A 2 -14.19 -5.64 -10.21
N ASP A 3 -14.99 -5.67 -11.26
CA ASP A 3 -15.19 -6.87 -12.06
C ASP A 3 -13.92 -7.19 -12.86
N ILE A 4 -13.39 -8.40 -12.65
CA ILE A 4 -12.23 -8.94 -13.37
C ILE A 4 -12.62 -9.98 -14.43
N GLY A 5 -13.92 -10.28 -14.60
CA GLY A 5 -14.42 -11.25 -15.58
C GLY A 5 -14.00 -10.89 -17.01
N SER A 6 -14.21 -9.63 -17.41
CA SER A 6 -13.75 -9.13 -18.72
C SER A 6 -12.23 -9.26 -18.95
N ARG A 7 -11.42 -9.23 -17.87
CA ARG A 7 -9.98 -9.46 -17.96
C ARG A 7 -9.64 -10.93 -18.12
N ILE A 8 -10.36 -11.81 -17.42
CA ILE A 8 -10.23 -13.27 -17.58
C ILE A 8 -10.53 -13.65 -19.03
N GLU A 9 -11.67 -13.20 -19.57
CA GLU A 9 -12.08 -13.46 -20.96
C GLU A 9 -11.01 -12.98 -21.96
N LYS A 10 -10.47 -11.77 -21.75
CA LYS A 10 -9.40 -11.22 -22.58
C LYS A 10 -8.14 -12.09 -22.55
N ILE A 11 -7.72 -12.56 -21.38
CA ILE A 11 -6.54 -13.40 -21.22
C ILE A 11 -6.77 -14.77 -21.89
N GLU A 12 -7.95 -15.36 -21.73
CA GLU A 12 -8.31 -16.63 -22.36
C GLU A 12 -8.35 -16.54 -23.89
N ALA A 13 -8.89 -15.44 -24.43
CA ALA A 13 -8.87 -15.17 -25.87
C ALA A 13 -7.44 -15.08 -26.42
N LEU A 14 -6.52 -14.42 -25.68
CA LEU A 14 -5.11 -14.35 -26.05
C LEU A 14 -4.42 -15.73 -25.98
N LEU A 15 -4.78 -16.58 -25.00
CA LEU A 15 -4.28 -17.95 -24.93
C LEU A 15 -4.79 -18.84 -26.07
N ALA A 16 -6.01 -18.59 -26.55
CA ALA A 16 -6.61 -19.35 -27.66
C ALA A 16 -5.85 -19.12 -28.97
N ASP A 17 -5.50 -17.86 -29.28
CA ASP A 17 -4.70 -17.49 -30.46
C ASP A 17 -3.36 -18.24 -30.53
N SER A 18 -2.77 -18.57 -29.37
CA SER A 18 -1.56 -19.40 -29.24
C SER A 18 -0.31 -18.89 -29.97
N SER A 19 -0.34 -17.74 -30.64
CA SER A 19 0.87 -17.10 -31.18
C SER A 19 1.79 -16.67 -30.03
N VAL A 20 3.09 -16.67 -30.27
CA VAL A 20 4.08 -16.33 -29.24
C VAL A 20 3.87 -14.90 -28.72
N SER A 21 3.54 -13.96 -29.61
CA SER A 21 3.18 -12.58 -29.25
C SER A 21 1.92 -12.51 -28.38
N SER A 22 0.88 -13.27 -28.74
CA SER A 22 -0.37 -13.30 -27.97
C SER A 22 -0.17 -13.89 -26.58
N LEU A 23 0.64 -14.95 -26.44
CA LEU A 23 1.01 -15.50 -25.14
C LEU A 23 1.76 -14.47 -24.28
N THR A 24 2.69 -13.71 -24.87
CA THR A 24 3.38 -12.61 -24.18
C THR A 24 2.39 -11.54 -23.73
N TYR A 25 1.41 -11.17 -24.55
CA TYR A 25 0.37 -10.22 -24.16
C TYR A 25 -0.57 -10.77 -23.09
N ALA A 26 -0.89 -12.07 -23.10
CA ALA A 26 -1.64 -12.73 -22.04
C ALA A 26 -0.91 -12.63 -20.69
N ALA A 27 0.42 -12.79 -20.70
CA ALA A 27 1.25 -12.60 -19.50
C ALA A 27 1.27 -11.13 -19.03
N LEU A 28 1.26 -10.16 -19.95
CA LEU A 28 1.17 -8.74 -19.61
C LEU A 28 -0.19 -8.40 -18.99
N GLU A 29 -1.30 -8.83 -19.60
CA GLU A 29 -2.65 -8.64 -19.07
C GLU A 29 -2.80 -9.29 -17.69
N SER A 30 -2.23 -10.47 -17.49
CA SER A 30 -2.19 -11.14 -16.19
C SER A 30 -1.51 -10.28 -15.11
N ARG A 31 -0.46 -9.53 -15.46
CA ARG A 31 0.18 -8.62 -14.50
C ARG A 31 -0.69 -7.44 -14.14
N PHE A 32 -1.32 -6.81 -15.12
CA PHE A 32 -2.25 -5.71 -14.86
C PHE A 32 -3.42 -6.17 -14.00
N THR A 33 -3.92 -7.39 -14.21
CA THR A 33 -4.96 -7.98 -13.36
C THR A 33 -4.49 -8.19 -11.92
N ILE A 34 -3.26 -8.69 -11.70
CA ILE A 34 -2.68 -8.78 -10.35
C ILE A 34 -2.56 -7.41 -9.70
N GLU A 35 -2.03 -6.41 -10.42
CA GLU A 35 -1.90 -5.04 -9.93
C GLU A 35 -3.26 -4.46 -9.55
N LEU A 36 -4.28 -4.66 -10.39
CA LEU A 36 -5.66 -4.22 -10.11
C LEU A 36 -6.20 -4.82 -8.81
N ILE A 37 -6.07 -6.13 -8.64
CA ILE A 37 -6.50 -6.88 -7.45
C ILE A 37 -5.80 -6.35 -6.18
N CYS A 38 -4.50 -6.09 -6.27
CA CYS A 38 -3.72 -5.58 -5.13
C CYS A 38 -4.00 -4.10 -4.83
N TYR A 39 -4.16 -3.27 -5.85
CA TYR A 39 -4.41 -1.84 -5.68
C TYR A 39 -5.84 -1.54 -5.23
N GLU A 40 -6.81 -2.42 -5.51
CA GLU A 40 -8.12 -2.33 -4.87
C GLU A 40 -8.07 -2.43 -3.36
N ARG A 41 -7.20 -3.28 -2.81
CA ARG A 41 -6.99 -3.38 -1.36
C ARG A 41 -6.31 -2.12 -0.80
N LEU A 42 -5.47 -1.47 -1.59
CA LEU A 42 -4.92 -0.17 -1.23
C LEU A 42 -5.99 0.92 -1.24
N MET A 43 -6.92 0.89 -2.20
CA MET A 43 -8.03 1.85 -2.24
C MET A 43 -8.93 1.74 -1.01
N THR A 44 -9.21 0.52 -0.51
CA THR A 44 -9.99 0.34 0.73
C THR A 44 -9.24 0.81 1.98
N ALA A 45 -7.91 0.88 1.90
CA ALA A 45 -7.02 1.39 2.95
C ALA A 45 -6.77 2.91 2.89
N TYR A 46 -7.39 3.62 1.94
CA TYR A 46 -7.19 5.05 1.76
C TYR A 46 -7.59 5.82 3.03
N GLY A 47 -6.72 6.72 3.50
CA GLY A 47 -6.90 7.46 4.75
C GLY A 47 -6.29 6.79 5.98
N TYR A 48 -6.16 5.46 5.99
CA TYR A 48 -5.35 4.72 6.98
C TYR A 48 -3.89 4.59 6.56
N THR A 49 -3.63 4.66 5.26
CA THR A 49 -2.30 4.79 4.68
C THR A 49 -2.26 6.07 3.84
N SER A 50 -1.14 6.81 3.87
CA SER A 50 -0.92 7.89 2.91
C SER A 50 -0.29 7.29 1.66
N TYR A 51 -0.71 7.72 0.47
CA TYR A 51 -0.01 7.34 -0.77
C TYR A 51 1.47 7.71 -0.70
N SER A 52 1.78 8.82 -0.06
CA SER A 52 3.16 9.28 0.14
C SER A 52 3.96 8.46 1.16
N ASP A 53 3.31 7.52 1.85
CA ASP A 53 3.95 6.52 2.72
C ASP A 53 4.15 5.19 1.98
N LEU A 54 3.66 5.04 0.74
CA LEU A 54 3.82 3.81 -0.02
C LEU A 54 5.31 3.60 -0.33
N ARG A 55 5.91 2.63 0.37
CA ARG A 55 7.37 2.41 0.29
C ARG A 55 7.77 1.83 -1.06
N LYS A 56 6.94 0.95 -1.60
CA LYS A 56 7.15 0.24 -2.87
C LYS A 56 5.80 0.03 -3.54
N TRP A 57 5.76 0.23 -4.85
CA TRP A 57 4.54 0.11 -5.66
C TRP A 57 4.21 -1.33 -6.05
N GLN A 58 5.12 -2.28 -5.84
CA GLN A 58 4.95 -3.67 -6.28
C GLN A 58 3.78 -4.34 -5.54
N PRO A 59 2.99 -5.21 -6.21
CA PRO A 59 1.75 -5.77 -5.65
C PRO A 59 1.90 -6.41 -4.26
N LYS A 60 2.96 -7.20 -4.06
CA LYS A 60 3.27 -7.82 -2.76
C LYS A 60 3.47 -6.77 -1.67
N ASP A 61 4.35 -5.80 -1.91
CA ASP A 61 4.71 -4.80 -0.91
C ASP A 61 3.52 -3.89 -0.58
N VAL A 62 2.69 -3.55 -1.59
CA VAL A 62 1.45 -2.79 -1.42
C VAL A 62 0.49 -3.52 -0.49
N VAL A 63 0.18 -4.79 -0.76
CA VAL A 63 -0.75 -5.55 0.10
C VAL A 63 -0.14 -5.78 1.49
N GLN A 64 1.17 -6.00 1.59
CA GLN A 64 1.84 -6.11 2.90
C GLN A 64 1.71 -4.83 3.73
N GLN A 65 1.88 -3.67 3.10
CA GLN A 65 1.71 -2.39 3.78
C GLN A 65 0.25 -2.19 4.23
N VAL A 66 -0.72 -2.52 3.37
CA VAL A 66 -2.15 -2.49 3.76
C VAL A 66 -2.41 -3.39 4.96
N VAL A 67 -1.89 -4.62 4.95
CA VAL A 67 -2.03 -5.58 6.07
C VAL A 67 -1.43 -5.04 7.37
N GLN A 68 -0.30 -4.35 7.28
CA GLN A 68 0.41 -3.84 8.46
C GLN A 68 -0.16 -2.54 9.01
N GLU A 69 -0.72 -1.68 8.16
CA GLU A 69 -1.01 -0.29 8.53
C GLU A 69 -2.51 0.05 8.52
N ALA A 70 -3.36 -0.75 7.87
CA ALA A 70 -4.76 -0.42 7.66
C ALA A 70 -5.76 -1.57 7.85
N ASN A 71 -5.45 -2.76 7.34
CA ASN A 71 -6.34 -3.90 7.42
C ASN A 71 -5.60 -5.24 7.44
N GLU A 72 -5.41 -5.78 8.63
CA GLU A 72 -4.75 -7.05 8.90
C GLU A 72 -5.40 -8.25 8.19
N LEU A 73 -6.65 -8.12 7.76
CA LEU A 73 -7.41 -9.15 7.05
C LEU A 73 -7.47 -8.92 5.53
N ALA A 74 -6.76 -7.94 4.97
CA ALA A 74 -6.87 -7.56 3.54
C ALA A 74 -6.50 -8.69 2.55
N ALA A 75 -5.72 -9.67 3.00
CA ALA A 75 -5.32 -10.84 2.21
C ALA A 75 -6.01 -12.14 2.67
N THR A 76 -6.96 -12.06 3.61
CA THR A 76 -7.63 -13.21 4.23
C THR A 76 -9.00 -13.43 3.61
N SER A 77 -9.37 -14.70 3.41
CA SER A 77 -10.73 -15.05 3.00
C SER A 77 -11.69 -14.87 4.16
N LEU A 78 -12.77 -14.12 3.93
CA LEU A 78 -13.76 -13.78 4.94
C LEU A 78 -15.15 -13.86 4.34
N LYS A 79 -16.12 -14.31 5.14
CA LYS A 79 -17.54 -14.22 4.82
C LYS A 79 -18.17 -13.20 5.75
N PHE A 80 -18.98 -12.30 5.18
CA PHE A 80 -19.77 -11.33 5.92
C PHE A 80 -21.24 -11.71 5.84
N SER A 81 -21.87 -11.86 6.99
CA SER A 81 -23.28 -12.21 7.12
C SER A 81 -23.95 -11.31 8.14
N ILE A 82 -25.25 -11.08 7.97
CA ILE A 82 -26.09 -10.32 8.89
C ILE A 82 -27.24 -11.18 9.38
N SER A 83 -27.74 -10.93 10.59
CA SER A 83 -28.88 -11.69 11.10
C SER A 83 -30.12 -11.47 10.22
N ALA A 84 -30.85 -12.54 9.94
CA ALA A 84 -32.10 -12.47 9.18
C ALA A 84 -33.18 -11.66 9.91
N THR A 85 -33.10 -11.63 11.24
CA THR A 85 -34.00 -10.90 12.13
C THR A 85 -33.28 -9.79 12.89
N PRO A 86 -33.92 -8.63 13.11
CA PRO A 86 -33.38 -7.58 13.97
C PRO A 86 -33.25 -8.05 15.41
N VAL A 87 -32.19 -7.62 16.08
CA VAL A 87 -32.02 -7.84 17.53
C VAL A 87 -33.03 -6.97 18.29
N ASP A 88 -33.75 -7.55 19.25
CA ASP A 88 -34.61 -6.80 20.18
C ASP A 88 -33.74 -5.90 21.07
N PRO A 89 -33.86 -4.57 20.99
CA PRO A 89 -33.05 -3.65 21.80
C PRO A 89 -33.27 -3.83 23.31
N ASN A 90 -34.43 -4.34 23.73
CA ASN A 90 -34.76 -4.55 25.13
C ASN A 90 -34.24 -5.89 25.67
N LYS A 91 -33.87 -6.82 24.78
CA LYS A 91 -33.34 -8.14 25.12
C LYS A 91 -32.17 -8.49 24.20
N PRO A 92 -31.06 -7.73 24.28
CA PRO A 92 -29.90 -8.02 23.45
C PRO A 92 -29.30 -9.39 23.84
N PRO A 93 -28.73 -10.13 22.88
CA PRO A 93 -27.97 -11.35 23.16
C PRO A 93 -26.85 -11.06 24.18
N GLN A 94 -26.68 -11.94 25.18
CA GLN A 94 -25.77 -11.69 26.30
C GLN A 94 -24.45 -12.48 26.19
N SER A 95 -24.41 -13.49 25.32
CA SER A 95 -23.24 -14.33 25.10
C SER A 95 -22.93 -14.51 23.62
N VAL A 96 -21.70 -14.93 23.31
CA VAL A 96 -21.30 -15.29 21.93
C VAL A 96 -22.20 -16.40 21.39
N THR A 97 -22.53 -17.40 22.22
CA THR A 97 -23.41 -18.51 21.84
C THR A 97 -24.81 -18.03 21.46
N ASP A 98 -25.33 -16.98 22.11
CA ASP A 98 -26.62 -16.40 21.72
C ASP A 98 -26.55 -15.83 20.30
N TYR A 99 -25.44 -15.18 19.93
CA TYR A 99 -25.22 -14.69 18.57
C TYR A 99 -25.05 -15.83 17.56
N GLU A 100 -24.37 -16.91 17.91
CA GLU A 100 -24.18 -18.08 17.04
C GLU A 100 -25.50 -18.78 16.66
N ASN A 101 -26.51 -18.67 17.52
CA ASN A 101 -27.83 -19.29 17.31
C ASN A 101 -28.74 -18.49 16.35
N PHE A 102 -28.35 -17.30 15.90
CA PHE A 102 -29.14 -16.54 14.94
C PHE A 102 -29.11 -17.20 13.55
N GLU A 103 -30.20 -17.04 12.83
CA GLU A 103 -30.18 -17.28 11.39
C GLU A 103 -29.47 -16.10 10.70
N TYR A 104 -28.49 -16.42 9.85
CA TYR A 104 -27.68 -15.43 9.15
C TYR A 104 -27.90 -15.52 7.64
N VAL A 105 -28.03 -14.36 7.00
CA VAL A 105 -28.02 -14.19 5.56
C VAL A 105 -26.63 -13.71 5.13
N GLU A 106 -26.00 -14.44 4.21
CA GLU A 106 -24.72 -14.03 3.64
C GLU A 106 -24.89 -12.76 2.78
N VAL A 107 -24.13 -11.73 3.11
CA VAL A 107 -24.08 -10.48 2.35
C VAL A 107 -22.99 -10.56 1.27
N GLY A 108 -21.87 -11.18 1.59
CA GLY A 108 -20.81 -11.38 0.62
C GLY A 108 -19.56 -12.03 1.18
N THR A 109 -18.67 -12.38 0.27
CA THR A 109 -17.42 -13.07 0.56
C THR A 109 -16.25 -12.30 -0.05
N GLN A 110 -15.23 -12.07 0.77
CA GLN A 110 -13.90 -11.67 0.34
C GLN A 110 -13.05 -12.91 0.14
N ILE A 111 -12.41 -13.03 -1.02
CA ILE A 111 -11.43 -14.08 -1.28
C ILE A 111 -10.02 -13.54 -1.03
N GLY A 112 -9.33 -14.18 -0.10
CA GLY A 112 -7.94 -13.93 0.23
C GLY A 112 -6.97 -14.63 -0.72
N PHE A 113 -5.68 -14.36 -0.52
CA PHE A 113 -4.60 -15.02 -1.24
C PHE A 113 -3.28 -14.92 -0.48
N ASP A 114 -2.35 -15.81 -0.81
CA ASP A 114 -0.98 -15.72 -0.28
C ASP A 114 -0.23 -14.55 -0.96
N VAL A 115 0.15 -13.56 -0.16
CA VAL A 115 0.81 -12.32 -0.62
C VAL A 115 2.22 -12.59 -1.16
N LYS A 116 2.91 -13.66 -0.71
CA LYS A 116 4.22 -14.04 -1.25
C LYS A 116 4.05 -14.73 -2.60
N GLU A 117 3.08 -15.63 -2.73
CA GLU A 117 2.83 -16.37 -3.97
C GLU A 117 2.35 -15.44 -5.09
N ILE A 118 1.45 -14.49 -4.81
CA ILE A 118 1.03 -13.49 -5.81
C ILE A 118 2.22 -12.62 -6.27
N GLY A 119 3.12 -12.27 -5.33
CA GLY A 119 4.35 -11.55 -5.64
C GLY A 119 5.32 -12.36 -6.52
N LYS A 120 5.50 -13.66 -6.23
CA LYS A 120 6.31 -14.56 -7.06
C LYS A 120 5.72 -14.69 -8.45
N LEU A 121 4.39 -14.87 -8.55
CA LEU A 121 3.69 -15.00 -9.82
C LEU A 121 3.86 -13.74 -10.68
N TRP A 122 3.59 -12.56 -10.12
CA TRP A 122 3.77 -11.28 -10.80
C TRP A 122 5.21 -11.05 -11.30
N ASN A 123 6.21 -11.35 -10.47
CA ASN A 123 7.62 -11.28 -10.89
C ASN A 123 7.93 -12.29 -12.00
N SER A 124 7.40 -13.51 -11.91
CA SER A 124 7.64 -14.55 -12.91
C SER A 124 7.03 -14.20 -14.28
N LEU A 125 5.90 -13.49 -14.31
CA LEU A 125 5.26 -12.97 -15.50
C LEU A 125 6.06 -11.79 -16.09
N SER A 126 6.76 -11.02 -15.25
CA SER A 126 7.60 -9.90 -15.71
C SER A 126 8.71 -10.38 -16.64
N GLY A 127 9.40 -11.47 -16.25
CA GLY A 127 10.43 -12.10 -17.08
C GLY A 127 9.88 -12.79 -18.34
N ALA A 128 8.56 -12.89 -18.49
CA ALA A 128 7.91 -13.43 -19.69
C ALA A 128 7.46 -12.34 -20.68
N ALA A 129 7.25 -11.11 -20.22
CA ALA A 129 6.53 -10.09 -20.99
C ALA A 129 7.22 -8.72 -21.13
N LEU A 130 8.21 -8.38 -20.30
CA LEU A 130 8.79 -7.03 -20.33
C LEU A 130 10.11 -6.89 -21.07
N HIS A 131 10.83 -7.99 -21.28
CA HIS A 131 12.21 -7.93 -21.76
C HIS A 131 12.44 -8.98 -22.84
N VAL A 132 13.20 -8.58 -23.86
CA VAL A 132 13.87 -9.50 -24.79
C VAL A 132 14.82 -10.40 -23.99
N GLN A 133 14.97 -11.65 -24.41
CA GLN A 133 15.83 -12.59 -23.68
C GLN A 133 17.28 -12.07 -23.60
N THR A 134 17.86 -12.11 -22.41
CA THR A 134 19.27 -11.75 -22.22
C THR A 134 20.15 -12.80 -22.90
N PRO A 135 21.07 -12.40 -23.80
CA PRO A 135 21.99 -13.34 -24.44
C PRO A 135 22.90 -13.98 -23.39
N LYS A 136 23.10 -15.30 -23.49
CA LYS A 136 23.97 -16.06 -22.58
C LYS A 136 25.36 -16.35 -23.18
N SER A 137 25.49 -16.17 -24.49
CA SER A 137 26.72 -16.34 -25.26
C SER A 137 26.72 -15.40 -26.46
N LYS A 138 27.89 -15.22 -27.08
CA LYS A 138 28.07 -14.41 -28.30
C LYS A 138 27.22 -14.92 -29.47
N ASP A 139 26.99 -16.22 -29.53
CA ASP A 139 26.25 -16.90 -30.60
C ASP A 139 24.77 -17.16 -30.23
N SER A 140 24.28 -16.54 -29.15
CA SER A 140 22.88 -16.68 -28.75
C SER A 140 21.96 -15.98 -29.76
N ASP A 141 21.00 -16.72 -30.30
CA ASP A 141 19.93 -16.15 -31.11
C ASP A 141 18.98 -15.31 -30.22
N LEU A 142 18.72 -14.07 -30.62
CA LEU A 142 17.94 -13.12 -29.84
C LEU A 142 16.46 -13.25 -30.21
N SER A 143 15.71 -13.95 -29.36
CA SER A 143 14.24 -13.95 -29.48
C SER A 143 13.64 -12.75 -28.74
N VAL A 144 12.78 -12.01 -29.45
CA VAL A 144 11.96 -10.93 -28.87
C VAL A 144 11.06 -11.46 -27.75
N TYR A 145 10.57 -12.68 -27.90
CA TYR A 145 9.63 -13.29 -26.96
C TYR A 145 10.22 -14.46 -26.17
N GLY A 146 9.60 -14.74 -25.03
CA GLY A 146 9.95 -15.86 -24.16
C GLY A 146 9.54 -17.22 -24.73
N ASP A 147 9.93 -18.28 -24.01
CA ASP A 147 9.50 -19.65 -24.26
C ASP A 147 7.96 -19.79 -24.15
N PRO A 148 7.24 -20.13 -25.24
CA PRO A 148 5.77 -20.18 -25.29
C PRO A 148 5.17 -21.09 -24.22
N VAL A 149 5.78 -22.25 -23.98
CA VAL A 149 5.28 -23.26 -23.03
C VAL A 149 5.37 -22.69 -21.61
N LYS A 150 6.52 -22.11 -21.26
CA LYS A 150 6.72 -21.49 -19.94
C LYS A 150 5.79 -20.29 -19.72
N ILE A 151 5.54 -19.49 -20.76
CA ILE A 151 4.60 -18.38 -20.69
C ILE A 151 3.20 -18.91 -20.39
N ARG A 152 2.71 -19.86 -21.19
CA ARG A 152 1.38 -20.47 -21.01
C ARG A 152 1.19 -21.02 -19.61
N THR A 153 2.12 -21.83 -19.11
CA THR A 153 2.05 -22.37 -17.73
C THR A 153 1.94 -21.29 -16.65
N LYS A 154 2.61 -20.14 -16.81
CA LYS A 154 2.52 -19.04 -15.85
C LYS A 154 1.18 -18.29 -15.95
N VAL A 155 0.68 -18.11 -17.17
CA VAL A 155 -0.63 -17.47 -17.40
C VAL A 155 -1.76 -18.35 -16.86
N ASP A 156 -1.71 -19.67 -17.06
CA ASP A 156 -2.70 -20.60 -16.53
C ASP A 156 -2.77 -20.52 -14.99
N LYS A 157 -1.61 -20.47 -14.31
CA LYS A 157 -1.56 -20.26 -12.85
C LYS A 157 -2.18 -18.92 -12.42
N ALA A 158 -2.05 -17.88 -13.24
CA ALA A 158 -2.65 -16.58 -12.97
C ALA A 158 -4.17 -16.63 -13.17
N LEU A 159 -4.66 -17.31 -14.21
CA LEU A 159 -6.09 -17.54 -14.42
C LEU A 159 -6.73 -18.31 -13.27
N ASP A 160 -6.07 -19.35 -12.75
CA ASP A 160 -6.57 -20.09 -11.57
C ASP A 160 -6.72 -19.18 -10.34
N LEU A 161 -5.78 -18.25 -10.13
CA LEU A 161 -5.90 -17.24 -9.08
C LEU A 161 -7.06 -16.29 -9.37
N PHE A 162 -7.21 -15.81 -10.59
CA PHE A 162 -8.25 -14.83 -10.96
C PHE A 162 -9.64 -15.42 -10.82
N ARG A 163 -9.85 -16.66 -11.27
CA ARG A 163 -11.12 -17.38 -11.12
C ARG A 163 -11.51 -17.51 -9.65
N LYS A 164 -10.55 -17.91 -8.79
CA LYS A 164 -10.78 -17.97 -7.34
C LYS A 164 -11.14 -16.61 -6.77
N VAL A 165 -10.40 -15.56 -7.12
CA VAL A 165 -10.70 -14.20 -6.61
C VAL A 165 -12.06 -13.71 -7.10
N ALA A 166 -12.47 -14.06 -8.31
CA ALA A 166 -13.75 -13.70 -8.91
C ALA A 166 -14.96 -14.40 -8.26
N GLU A 167 -14.76 -15.46 -7.46
CA GLU A 167 -15.82 -16.04 -6.63
C GLU A 167 -16.24 -15.09 -5.50
N GLY A 168 -15.38 -14.14 -5.13
CA GLY A 168 -15.67 -13.10 -4.14
C GLY A 168 -16.44 -11.94 -4.75
N ASN A 169 -17.28 -11.31 -3.94
CA ASN A 169 -18.06 -10.12 -4.31
C ASN A 169 -17.85 -8.94 -3.34
N LEU A 170 -17.07 -9.12 -2.28
CA LEU A 170 -16.85 -8.13 -1.22
C LEU A 170 -15.36 -7.90 -0.96
N LEU A 171 -15.00 -6.64 -0.70
CA LEU A 171 -13.73 -6.29 -0.07
C LEU A 171 -14.05 -5.58 1.24
N THR A 172 -13.45 -6.05 2.34
CA THR A 172 -13.71 -5.52 3.67
C THR A 172 -12.66 -4.50 4.06
N SER A 173 -13.07 -3.52 4.86
CA SER A 173 -12.14 -2.77 5.71
C SER A 173 -11.87 -3.56 6.99
N SER A 174 -10.79 -3.25 7.70
CA SER A 174 -10.56 -3.89 8.99
C SER A 174 -11.62 -3.47 10.00
N PRO A 175 -12.18 -4.41 10.78
CA PRO A 175 -13.11 -4.10 11.86
C PRO A 175 -12.38 -3.46 13.05
N GLY A 176 -13.12 -3.04 14.07
CA GLY A 176 -12.54 -2.59 15.34
C GLY A 176 -12.10 -1.11 15.39
N PRO A 177 -11.58 -0.69 16.54
CA PRO A 177 -11.41 0.72 16.88
C PRO A 177 -10.37 1.42 16.01
N GLU A 178 -10.65 2.69 15.70
CA GLU A 178 -9.75 3.58 14.99
C GLU A 178 -9.36 4.78 15.85
N ILE A 179 -8.11 5.20 15.70
CA ILE A 179 -7.64 6.49 16.21
C ILE A 179 -7.58 7.47 15.04
N SER A 180 -7.88 8.74 15.32
CA SER A 180 -7.79 9.79 14.31
C SER A 180 -7.17 11.05 14.87
N TYR A 181 -6.47 11.79 14.01
CA TYR A 181 -5.81 13.03 14.35
C TYR A 181 -5.99 14.05 13.23
N LYS A 182 -6.12 15.33 13.59
CA LYS A 182 -6.25 16.43 12.62
C LYS A 182 -4.86 16.97 12.31
N CYS A 183 -4.46 16.88 11.05
CA CYS A 183 -3.17 17.38 10.62
C CYS A 183 -3.03 18.88 10.85
N ASP A 184 -2.01 19.31 11.59
CA ASP A 184 -1.71 20.72 11.92
C ASP A 184 -1.54 21.60 10.67
N GLY A 185 -0.96 21.06 9.59
CA GLY A 185 -0.69 21.85 8.38
C GLY A 185 -1.89 22.07 7.46
N CYS A 186 -2.85 21.14 7.38
CA CYS A 186 -3.94 21.23 6.39
C CYS A 186 -5.34 20.81 6.90
N GLY A 187 -5.46 20.40 8.16
CA GLY A 187 -6.73 19.97 8.78
C GLY A 187 -7.25 18.60 8.33
N ALA A 188 -6.59 17.92 7.39
CA ALA A 188 -6.99 16.59 6.95
C ALA A 188 -6.93 15.57 8.11
N THR A 189 -7.90 14.67 8.16
CA THR A 189 -7.94 13.60 9.15
C THR A 189 -6.97 12.48 8.77
N ILE A 190 -6.02 12.19 9.66
CA ILE A 190 -5.15 11.03 9.60
C ILE A 190 -5.78 9.94 10.44
N LYS A 191 -6.02 8.76 9.87
CA LYS A 191 -6.61 7.61 10.59
C LYS A 191 -5.58 6.50 10.77
N ARG A 192 -5.68 5.74 11.87
CA ARG A 192 -4.93 4.49 12.09
C ARG A 192 -5.79 3.48 12.84
N LYS A 193 -5.55 2.19 12.62
CA LYS A 193 -6.17 1.12 13.40
C LYS A 193 -5.44 0.96 14.73
N GLN A 194 -6.18 1.00 15.83
CA GLN A 194 -5.57 1.04 17.17
C GLN A 194 -4.69 -0.18 17.45
N ASN A 195 -5.09 -1.36 16.96
CA ASN A 195 -4.34 -2.62 17.08
C ASN A 195 -3.12 -2.71 16.15
N LEU A 196 -2.97 -1.83 15.16
CA LEU A 196 -1.87 -1.82 14.19
C LEU A 196 -0.84 -0.71 14.47
N VAL A 197 -1.10 0.15 15.46
CA VAL A 197 -0.16 1.20 15.87
C VAL A 197 0.94 0.60 16.73
N CYS A 198 2.18 0.99 16.45
CA CYS A 198 3.33 0.66 17.27
C CYS A 198 4.17 1.92 17.58
N ASN A 199 4.92 1.87 18.67
CA ASN A 199 5.74 2.99 19.10
C ASN A 199 6.82 3.32 18.06
N GLY A 200 6.94 4.60 17.68
CA GLY A 200 7.86 5.07 16.65
C GLY A 200 7.35 4.94 15.21
N MET A 201 6.13 4.43 14.99
CA MET A 201 5.52 4.41 13.66
C MET A 201 5.36 5.84 13.13
N VAL A 202 5.65 6.07 11.85
CA VAL A 202 5.44 7.37 11.21
C VAL A 202 4.15 7.34 10.39
N ALA A 203 3.30 8.33 10.61
CA ALA A 203 2.10 8.56 9.82
C ALA A 203 2.22 9.88 9.05
N SER A 204 2.24 9.83 7.71
CA SER A 204 2.13 11.05 6.92
C SER A 204 0.69 11.49 6.77
N CYS A 205 0.50 12.79 6.54
CA CYS A 205 -0.77 13.32 6.09
C CYS A 205 -1.22 12.62 4.79
N SER A 206 -2.52 12.35 4.68
CA SER A 206 -3.14 11.75 3.50
C SER A 206 -3.36 12.75 2.36
N SER A 207 -3.29 14.06 2.64
CA SER A 207 -3.39 15.11 1.62
C SER A 207 -2.12 15.17 0.77
N GLU A 208 -2.25 15.10 -0.56
CA GLU A 208 -1.15 14.97 -1.52
C GLU A 208 -0.16 16.15 -1.47
N ALA A 209 -0.67 17.37 -1.31
CA ALA A 209 0.15 18.58 -1.21
C ALA A 209 0.81 18.75 0.17
N CYS A 210 0.29 18.09 1.20
CA CYS A 210 0.77 18.26 2.56
C CYS A 210 2.05 17.46 2.81
N LYS A 211 3.07 18.10 3.39
CA LYS A 211 4.35 17.46 3.77
C LYS A 211 4.46 17.18 5.26
N GLU A 212 3.35 17.26 6.00
CA GLU A 212 3.33 16.92 7.42
C GLU A 212 3.41 15.41 7.64
N SER A 213 4.13 15.05 8.70
CA SER A 213 4.20 13.67 9.19
C SER A 213 4.35 13.66 10.71
N TYR A 214 3.87 12.59 11.34
CA TYR A 214 3.78 12.46 12.79
C TYR A 214 4.41 11.15 13.22
N VAL A 215 5.17 11.18 14.32
CA VAL A 215 5.62 9.98 15.01
C VAL A 215 4.58 9.59 16.07
N LEU A 216 4.14 8.34 16.02
CA LEU A 216 3.17 7.78 16.94
C LEU A 216 3.89 7.28 18.18
N THR A 217 3.48 7.76 19.35
CA THR A 217 3.97 7.27 20.65
C THR A 217 2.81 6.67 21.42
N ILE A 218 3.03 5.48 22.01
CA ILE A 218 2.02 4.82 22.84
C ILE A 218 2.33 5.13 24.30
N SER A 219 1.40 5.78 24.98
CA SER A 219 1.46 6.15 26.40
C SER A 219 0.27 5.56 27.15
N GLU A 220 0.24 5.71 28.48
CA GLU A 220 -0.90 5.26 29.31
C GLU A 220 -2.21 5.98 28.96
N SER A 221 -2.12 7.20 28.42
CA SER A 221 -3.24 8.02 27.96
C SER A 221 -3.70 7.68 26.53
N GLY A 222 -3.02 6.77 25.82
CA GLY A 222 -3.39 6.32 24.49
C GLY A 222 -2.29 6.56 23.45
N VAL A 223 -2.70 6.93 22.23
CA VAL A 223 -1.76 7.17 21.13
C VAL A 223 -1.60 8.66 20.90
N GLU A 224 -0.36 9.14 21.00
CA GLU A 224 0.02 10.53 20.79
C GLU A 224 0.66 10.72 19.42
N PHE A 225 0.33 11.83 18.75
CA PHE A 225 0.85 12.20 17.44
C PHE A 225 1.86 13.33 17.60
N GLY A 226 3.14 12.98 17.62
CA GLY A 226 4.24 13.96 17.66
C GLY A 226 4.55 14.49 16.27
N ARG A 227 4.29 15.77 15.99
CA ARG A 227 4.62 16.38 14.69
C ARG A 227 6.13 16.31 14.44
N ARG A 228 6.52 15.76 13.28
CA ARG A 228 7.94 15.65 12.90
C ARG A 228 8.38 16.95 12.24
N GLN A 229 9.31 17.64 12.89
CA GLN A 229 9.84 18.92 12.42
C GLN A 229 11.36 18.93 12.36
N LYS A 230 11.91 19.80 11.50
CA LYS A 230 13.33 20.16 11.46
C LYS A 230 13.46 21.65 11.72
N LEU A 231 14.46 22.00 12.52
CA LEU A 231 14.68 23.34 13.04
C LEU A 231 15.96 23.90 12.41
N PHE A 232 15.87 25.11 11.87
CA PHE A 232 16.99 25.81 11.25
C PHE A 232 17.10 27.22 11.85
N PRO A 233 18.30 27.72 12.16
CA PRO A 233 18.46 29.10 12.61
C PRO A 233 18.21 30.07 11.44
N CYS A 234 17.54 31.19 11.71
CA CYS A 234 17.42 32.31 10.79
C CYS A 234 18.68 33.17 10.83
N ASP A 235 19.28 33.46 9.67
CA ASP A 235 20.51 34.27 9.59
C ASP A 235 20.28 35.75 9.98
N GLY A 236 19.04 36.25 9.84
CA GLY A 236 18.66 37.63 10.17
C GLY A 236 18.49 37.90 11.65
N CYS A 237 17.63 37.10 12.31
CA CYS A 237 17.21 37.35 13.69
C CYS A 237 17.63 36.26 14.68
N GLY A 238 18.28 35.18 14.21
CA GLY A 238 18.72 34.05 15.04
C GLY A 238 17.61 33.14 15.56
N LYS A 239 16.33 33.45 15.29
CA LYS A 239 15.20 32.61 15.69
C LYS A 239 15.08 31.37 14.82
N THR A 240 14.32 30.39 15.31
CA THR A 240 14.19 29.08 14.68
C THR A 240 13.11 29.08 13.60
N ILE A 241 13.51 28.74 12.38
CA ILE A 241 12.63 28.38 11.27
C ILE A 241 12.25 26.91 11.43
N VAL A 242 10.96 26.63 11.50
CA VAL A 242 10.41 25.29 11.68
C VAL A 242 9.88 24.76 10.36
N LEU A 243 10.43 23.64 9.88
CA LEU A 243 9.98 22.99 8.66
C LEU A 243 9.43 21.58 8.92
N PRO A 244 8.43 21.12 8.14
CA PRO A 244 8.00 19.73 8.19
C PRO A 244 9.19 18.80 7.89
N ALA A 245 9.38 17.76 8.69
CA ALA A 245 10.54 16.88 8.53
C ALA A 245 10.59 16.22 7.14
N LYS A 246 9.44 15.83 6.59
CA LYS A 246 9.35 15.21 5.26
C LYS A 246 9.81 16.16 4.15
N LEU A 247 9.58 17.47 4.30
CA LEU A 247 10.03 18.47 3.34
C LEU A 247 11.56 18.57 3.37
N ALA A 248 12.15 18.68 4.55
CA ALA A 248 13.60 18.79 4.72
C ALA A 248 14.34 17.48 4.37
N GLU A 249 13.82 16.33 4.78
CA GLU A 249 14.38 14.99 4.50
C GLU A 249 14.24 14.60 3.02
N GLY A 250 13.27 15.19 2.31
CA GLY A 250 13.05 14.98 0.89
C GLY A 250 13.97 15.79 -0.03
N LEU A 251 14.83 16.66 0.52
CA LEU A 251 15.77 17.45 -0.27
C LEU A 251 16.82 16.56 -0.93
N ARG A 252 16.99 16.75 -2.24
CA ARG A 252 18.10 16.14 -2.98
C ARG A 252 19.40 16.91 -2.71
N LEU A 253 20.52 16.26 -3.00
CA LEU A 253 21.82 16.93 -2.99
C LEU A 253 21.77 18.18 -3.87
N ASP A 254 22.29 19.28 -3.34
CA ASP A 254 22.36 20.60 -3.99
C ASP A 254 20.99 21.21 -4.36
N GLN A 255 19.87 20.63 -3.91
CA GLN A 255 18.56 21.25 -4.03
C GLN A 255 18.43 22.37 -2.98
N ILE A 256 18.11 23.57 -3.45
CA ILE A 256 17.83 24.73 -2.59
C ILE A 256 16.34 24.74 -2.21
N LEU A 257 16.08 24.82 -0.91
CA LEU A 257 14.76 25.10 -0.35
C LEU A 257 14.80 26.48 0.30
N THR A 258 13.98 27.41 -0.20
CA THR A 258 13.82 28.71 0.43
C THR A 258 12.71 28.64 1.47
N ALA A 259 13.00 29.07 2.70
CA ALA A 259 12.03 29.19 3.78
C ALA A 259 12.03 30.62 4.32
N GLU A 260 10.86 31.18 4.54
CA GLU A 260 10.71 32.53 5.10
C GLU A 260 10.59 32.44 6.63
N CYS A 261 11.33 33.29 7.34
CA CYS A 261 11.23 33.40 8.79
C CYS A 261 9.95 34.14 9.17
N GLU A 262 9.07 33.49 9.93
CA GLU A 262 7.79 34.07 10.38
C GLU A 262 7.97 35.35 11.23
N ASP A 263 9.11 35.51 11.91
CA ASP A 263 9.36 36.65 12.80
C ASP A 263 9.92 37.90 12.12
N CYS A 264 10.73 37.76 11.06
CA CYS A 264 11.44 38.88 10.43
C CYS A 264 11.29 38.95 8.90
N GLY A 265 10.66 37.96 8.28
CA GLY A 265 10.45 37.90 6.82
C GLY A 265 11.71 37.56 6.01
N GLU A 266 12.85 37.34 6.68
CA GLU A 266 14.09 36.99 5.98
C GLU A 266 14.03 35.57 5.41
N LYS A 267 14.54 35.42 4.19
CA LYS A 267 14.53 34.15 3.46
C LYS A 267 15.81 33.38 3.75
N ALA A 268 15.68 32.23 4.38
CA ALA A 268 16.76 31.28 4.56
C ALA A 268 16.83 30.30 3.38
N GLU A 269 18.03 30.03 2.91
CA GLU A 269 18.31 28.98 1.92
C GLU A 269 18.80 27.72 2.62
N ILE A 270 18.01 26.65 2.54
CA ILE A 270 18.31 25.36 3.16
C ILE A 270 18.73 24.40 2.06
N VAL A 271 19.93 23.83 2.20
CA VAL A 271 20.52 22.91 1.23
C VAL A 271 21.07 21.69 1.96
N LEU A 272 20.81 20.51 1.40
CA LEU A 272 21.42 19.28 1.89
C LEU A 272 22.86 19.17 1.35
N ARG A 273 23.86 19.25 2.24
CA ARG A 273 25.27 19.04 1.91
C ARG A 273 25.83 17.76 2.54
N PRO A 274 26.65 16.97 1.83
CA PRO A 274 27.37 15.85 2.43
C PRO A 274 28.38 16.38 3.46
N CYS A 275 28.25 15.95 4.70
CA CYS A 275 29.27 16.20 5.73
C CYS A 275 30.27 15.03 5.78
N LYS A 276 31.57 15.34 5.87
CA LYS A 276 32.58 14.33 6.22
C LYS A 276 32.33 13.88 7.66
N VAL A 277 32.06 12.59 7.87
CA VAL A 277 31.95 12.02 9.21
C VAL A 277 33.35 11.97 9.85
N VAL A 278 33.64 12.90 10.74
CA VAL A 278 34.83 12.84 11.58
C VAL A 278 34.54 11.87 12.72
N ARG A 279 34.94 10.61 12.59
CA ARG A 279 34.89 9.66 13.70
C ARG A 279 35.97 10.04 14.71
N SER A 280 35.60 10.68 15.81
CA SER A 280 36.50 10.85 16.94
C SER A 280 36.83 9.46 17.50
N LYS A 281 38.09 9.01 17.35
CA LYS A 281 38.58 7.87 18.13
C LYS A 281 38.54 8.29 19.59
N LYS A 282 37.57 7.78 20.35
CA LYS A 282 37.66 7.79 21.81
C LYS A 282 38.82 6.86 22.18
N THR A 283 39.95 7.46 22.55
CA THR A 283 41.01 6.84 23.35
C THR A 283 40.50 6.56 24.76
#